data_AF-A0A7K2TY34-F1
#
_entry.id   AF-A0A7K2TY34-F1
#
_cell.length_a   1.000
_cell.length_b   1.000
_cell.length_c   1.000
_cell.angle_alpha   90.00
_cell.angle_beta   90.00
_cell.angle_gamma   90.00
#
_symmetry.space_group_name_H-M   'P 1'
#
loop_
_entity.id
_entity.type
_entity.pdbx_description
1 polymer ?
#
loop_
_entity_poly.entity_id
_entity_poly.type
_entity_poly.pdbx_seq_one_letter_code
_entity_poly.pdbx_strand_id
1 'polypeptide(L)'
;MSTHAKRERLLLADLLEAAGPEALTLCNGWRTRDLAAHVVVRERRADAAGGILLGALKNRLERVQAEFTEKPYEELIQLIRTGPPRMSPFGLKQIDEAANTVEFYIHAEDVRRAQPDWSRRELDPVFADVLWSRTEKTARMMGRRAPVGLVLRRPDGQTVVAHKGAPVVTVTGEPGELLLFAAGRQDAARVELDGDQDALARLHTAELGL
;
A
#
# COMPACT_ATOMS: atom_id res chain seq x y z
N MET A 1 -23.73 -0.50 6.15
CA MET A 1 -22.85 -1.18 5.17
C MET A 1 -21.44 -1.17 5.72
N SER A 2 -20.73 -2.30 5.72
CA SER A 2 -19.30 -2.28 6.08
C SER A 2 -18.52 -1.66 4.93
N THR A 3 -17.67 -0.69 5.24
CA THR A 3 -16.82 0.00 4.27
C THR A 3 -15.75 -0.94 3.71
N HIS A 4 -15.23 -0.69 2.51
CA HIS A 4 -14.12 -1.46 1.94
C HIS A 4 -12.91 -1.49 2.88
N ALA A 5 -12.59 -0.35 3.53
CA ALA A 5 -11.56 -0.27 4.57
C ALA A 5 -11.77 -1.26 5.71
N LYS A 6 -13.00 -1.43 6.20
CA LYS A 6 -13.28 -2.39 7.29
C LYS A 6 -13.07 -3.82 6.84
N ARG A 7 -13.48 -4.17 5.61
CA ARG A 7 -13.27 -5.51 5.05
C ARG A 7 -11.77 -5.82 4.90
N GLU A 8 -11.03 -4.92 4.27
CA GLU A 8 -9.59 -5.13 4.04
C GLU A 8 -8.78 -5.10 5.34
N ARG A 9 -9.18 -4.32 6.35
CA ARG A 9 -8.60 -4.37 7.70
C ARG A 9 -8.71 -5.77 8.32
N LEU A 10 -9.91 -6.35 8.29
CA LEU A 10 -10.15 -7.67 8.87
C LEU A 10 -9.37 -8.74 8.10
N LEU A 11 -9.37 -8.66 6.77
CA LEU A 11 -8.56 -9.54 5.92
C LEU A 11 -7.07 -9.44 6.27
N LEU A 12 -6.52 -8.23 6.41
CA LEU A 12 -5.13 -8.04 6.80
C LEU A 12 -4.84 -8.66 8.18
N ALA A 13 -5.71 -8.47 9.16
CA ALA A 13 -5.56 -9.07 10.48
C ALA A 13 -5.52 -10.61 10.40
N ASP A 14 -6.43 -11.22 9.64
CA ASP A 14 -6.48 -12.67 9.45
C ASP A 14 -5.22 -13.20 8.74
N LEU A 15 -4.71 -12.46 7.75
CA LEU A 15 -3.47 -12.81 7.02
C LEU A 15 -2.23 -12.73 7.90
N LEU A 16 -2.12 -11.68 8.72
CA LEU A 16 -1.03 -11.53 9.68
C LEU A 16 -1.06 -12.67 10.70
N GLU A 17 -2.24 -12.98 11.24
CA GLU A 17 -2.44 -14.09 12.18
C GLU A 17 -2.03 -15.44 11.57
N ALA A 18 -2.44 -15.72 10.33
CA ALA A 18 -2.12 -16.97 9.64
C ALA A 18 -0.63 -17.10 9.28
N ALA A 19 0.02 -16.00 8.89
CA ALA A 19 1.43 -16.01 8.49
C ALA A 19 2.38 -16.08 9.70
N GLY A 20 1.98 -15.55 10.85
CA GLY A 20 2.82 -15.45 12.05
C GLY A 20 3.85 -14.32 11.96
N PRO A 21 4.49 -13.94 13.07
CA PRO A 21 5.28 -12.70 13.21
C PRO A 21 6.58 -12.65 12.40
N GLU A 22 7.12 -13.82 12.06
CA GLU A 22 8.42 -13.93 11.39
C GLU A 22 8.31 -14.05 9.86
N ALA A 23 7.09 -14.13 9.31
CA ALA A 23 6.90 -14.26 7.88
C ALA A 23 7.39 -13.01 7.12
N LEU A 24 7.87 -13.24 5.91
CA LEU A 24 8.31 -12.16 5.01
C LEU A 24 7.10 -11.38 4.48
N THR A 25 7.37 -10.13 4.09
CA THR A 25 6.42 -9.26 3.39
C THR A 25 7.08 -8.72 2.12
N LEU A 26 6.29 -8.12 1.23
CA LEU A 26 6.86 -7.36 0.09
C LEU A 26 7.49 -6.02 0.50
N CYS A 27 7.26 -5.55 1.73
CA CYS A 27 7.97 -4.40 2.26
C CYS A 27 9.42 -4.80 2.55
N ASN A 28 10.37 -4.27 1.76
CA ASN A 28 11.77 -4.66 1.87
C ASN A 28 12.30 -4.53 3.31
N GLY A 29 12.89 -5.62 3.82
CA GLY A 29 13.44 -5.69 5.17
C GLY A 29 12.41 -5.81 6.30
N TRP A 30 11.10 -5.87 5.99
CA TRP A 30 10.05 -5.98 7.01
C TRP A 30 9.49 -7.40 7.09
N ARG A 31 9.38 -7.88 8.32
CA ARG A 31 8.54 -9.05 8.65
C ARG A 31 7.10 -8.60 8.90
N THR A 32 6.19 -9.54 8.97
CA THR A 32 4.78 -9.28 9.30
C THR A 32 4.61 -8.58 10.65
N ARG A 33 5.51 -8.80 11.62
CA ARG A 33 5.57 -8.03 12.87
C ARG A 33 5.78 -6.54 12.63
N ASP A 34 6.77 -6.18 11.81
CA ASP A 34 7.08 -4.78 11.50
C ASP A 34 5.91 -4.13 10.77
N LEU A 35 5.32 -4.85 9.81
CA LEU A 35 4.13 -4.39 9.08
C LEU A 35 2.94 -4.17 10.03
N ALA A 36 2.69 -5.09 10.96
CA ALA A 36 1.63 -4.97 11.95
C ALA A 36 1.83 -3.75 12.85
N ALA A 37 3.05 -3.56 13.37
CA ALA A 37 3.40 -2.38 14.15
C ALA A 37 3.19 -1.09 13.34
N HIS A 38 3.55 -1.06 12.05
CA HIS A 38 3.41 0.12 11.19
C HIS A 38 1.96 0.55 11.05
N VAL A 39 1.08 -0.42 10.77
CA VAL A 39 -0.36 -0.16 10.63
C VAL A 39 -0.94 0.40 11.93
N VAL A 40 -0.56 -0.17 13.09
CA VAL A 40 -1.04 0.30 14.39
C VAL A 40 -0.54 1.72 14.70
N VAL A 41 0.74 2.00 14.45
CA VAL A 41 1.34 3.32 14.67
C VAL A 41 0.68 4.37 13.78
N ARG A 42 0.51 4.08 12.50
CA ARG A 42 -0.14 4.97 11.52
C ARG A 42 -1.53 5.40 11.97
N GLU A 43 -2.32 4.50 12.54
CA GLU A 43 -3.69 4.82 12.97
C GLU A 43 -3.78 5.52 14.33
N ARG A 44 -2.84 5.24 15.25
CA ARG A 44 -2.97 5.64 16.66
C ARG A 44 -2.05 6.77 17.07
N ARG A 45 -1.01 7.04 16.29
CA ARG A 45 0.05 8.00 16.61
C ARG A 45 0.19 9.00 15.48
N ALA A 46 -0.79 9.89 15.28
CA ALA A 46 -0.70 10.93 14.25
C ALA A 46 0.54 11.83 14.43
N ASP A 47 0.96 11.99 15.68
CA ASP A 47 2.19 12.66 16.10
C ASP A 47 3.46 11.97 15.54
N ALA A 48 3.44 10.66 15.34
CA ALA A 48 4.54 9.88 14.74
C ALA A 48 4.33 9.64 13.24
N ALA A 49 3.08 9.46 12.80
CA ALA A 49 2.70 9.29 11.40
C ALA A 49 3.07 10.50 10.54
N GLY A 50 3.21 11.69 11.15
CA GLY A 50 3.83 12.85 10.49
C GLY A 50 5.23 12.56 9.93
N GLY A 51 5.98 11.61 10.50
CA GLY A 51 7.28 11.14 9.98
C GLY A 51 7.22 10.39 8.66
N ILE A 52 6.05 9.88 8.25
CA ILE A 52 5.83 9.29 6.93
C ILE A 52 5.90 10.38 5.86
N LEU A 53 5.44 11.59 6.18
CA LEU A 53 5.37 12.73 5.25
C LEU A 53 6.52 13.73 5.45
N LEU A 54 7.04 13.86 6.66
CA LEU A 54 8.03 14.85 7.07
C LEU A 54 9.30 14.15 7.58
N GLY A 55 10.38 14.22 6.80
CA GLY A 55 11.66 13.58 7.14
C GLY A 55 12.23 14.00 8.52
N ALA A 56 11.90 15.18 9.02
CA ALA A 56 12.31 15.65 10.34
C ALA A 56 11.74 14.83 11.52
N LEU A 57 10.65 14.09 11.30
CA LEU A 57 10.02 13.24 12.32
C LEU A 57 10.37 11.75 12.15
N LYS A 58 11.29 11.40 11.23
CA LYS A 58 11.66 10.01 10.93
C LYS A 58 12.20 9.26 12.15
N ASN A 59 13.11 9.85 12.91
CA ASN A 59 13.67 9.23 14.13
C ASN A 59 12.59 8.92 15.18
N ARG A 60 11.57 9.79 15.26
CA ARG A 60 10.45 9.60 16.18
C ARG A 60 9.54 8.49 15.70
N LEU A 61 9.28 8.41 14.40
CA LEU A 61 8.55 7.31 13.79
C LEU A 61 9.28 5.99 14.02
N GLU A 62 10.58 5.91 13.75
CA GLU A 62 11.41 4.70 13.97
C GLU A 62 11.38 4.25 15.44
N ARG A 63 11.49 5.19 16.39
CA ARG A 63 11.41 4.86 17.82
C ARG A 63 10.03 4.30 18.19
N VAL A 64 8.95 4.96 17.78
CA VAL A 64 7.59 4.50 18.08
C VAL A 64 7.31 3.16 17.39
N GLN A 65 7.81 2.97 16.18
CA GLN A 65 7.75 1.69 15.47
C GLN A 65 8.41 0.58 16.29
N ALA A 66 9.64 0.81 16.79
CA ALA A 66 10.36 -0.16 17.62
C ALA A 66 9.59 -0.49 18.92
N GLU A 67 9.04 0.53 19.61
CA GLU A 67 8.20 0.33 20.80
C GLU A 67 6.98 -0.57 20.52
N PHE A 68 6.39 -0.49 19.31
CA PHE A 68 5.27 -1.35 18.93
C PHE A 68 5.73 -2.74 18.47
N THR A 69 6.87 -2.87 17.81
CA THR A 69 7.45 -4.16 17.40
C THR A 69 7.75 -5.05 18.63
N GLU A 70 8.11 -4.46 19.77
CA GLU A 70 8.35 -5.16 21.06
C GLU A 70 7.08 -5.73 21.71
N LYS A 71 5.89 -5.31 21.29
CA LYS A 71 4.62 -5.81 21.85
C LYS A 71 4.37 -7.27 21.47
N PRO A 72 3.55 -8.00 22.26
CA PRO A 72 3.01 -9.29 21.84
C PRO A 72 2.36 -9.16 20.46
N TYR A 73 2.66 -10.08 19.55
CA TYR A 73 2.20 -9.98 18.17
C TYR A 73 0.67 -10.05 18.08
N GLU A 74 0.07 -10.89 18.91
CA GLU A 74 -1.36 -11.06 19.07
C GLU A 74 -2.03 -9.76 19.52
N GLU A 75 -1.36 -8.96 20.37
CA GLU A 75 -1.85 -7.63 20.76
C GLU A 75 -1.91 -6.70 19.53
N LEU A 76 -0.87 -6.68 18.70
CA LEU A 76 -0.85 -5.88 17.46
C LEU A 76 -2.00 -6.26 16.52
N ILE A 77 -2.23 -7.56 16.32
CA ILE A 77 -3.34 -8.06 15.48
C ILE A 77 -4.69 -7.59 16.05
N GLN A 78 -4.91 -7.70 17.36
CA GLN A 78 -6.15 -7.24 17.98
C GLN A 78 -6.34 -5.72 17.85
N LEU A 79 -5.25 -4.94 17.98
CA LEU A 79 -5.28 -3.50 17.78
C LEU A 79 -5.65 -3.12 16.34
N ILE A 80 -5.18 -3.89 15.34
CA ILE A 80 -5.56 -3.72 13.92
C ILE A 80 -7.03 -4.09 13.73
N ARG A 81 -7.45 -5.27 14.22
CA ARG A 81 -8.80 -5.81 14.06
C ARG A 81 -9.87 -4.88 14.62
N THR A 82 -9.60 -4.29 15.78
CA THR A 82 -10.54 -3.39 16.49
C THR A 82 -10.46 -1.94 16.02
N GLY A 83 -9.31 -1.51 15.52
CA GLY A 83 -9.04 -0.11 15.16
C GLY A 83 -8.96 0.83 16.36
N PRO A 84 -8.66 2.12 16.13
CA PRO A 84 -8.47 3.08 17.20
C PRO A 84 -9.76 3.32 17.98
N PRO A 85 -9.66 3.69 19.28
CA PRO A 85 -10.83 3.99 20.12
C PRO A 85 -11.69 5.10 19.51
N ARG A 86 -13.02 4.96 19.60
CA ARG A 86 -14.01 5.90 19.03
C ARG A 86 -13.82 7.37 19.49
N MET A 87 -13.22 7.58 20.65
CA MET A 87 -13.00 8.90 21.28
C MET A 87 -11.54 9.36 21.21
N SER A 88 -10.68 8.67 20.46
CA SER A 88 -9.29 9.10 20.32
C SER A 88 -9.23 10.43 19.53
N PRO A 89 -8.49 11.45 20.00
CA PRO A 89 -8.22 12.65 19.19
C PRO A 89 -7.42 12.33 17.92
N PHE A 90 -6.79 11.15 17.86
CA PHE A 90 -6.14 10.58 16.69
C PHE A 90 -7.01 9.52 15.98
N GLY A 91 -8.20 9.23 16.50
CA GLY A 91 -9.09 8.20 16.01
C GLY A 91 -9.81 8.65 14.74
N LEU A 92 -9.27 8.25 13.59
CA LEU A 92 -9.92 8.03 12.28
C LEU A 92 -10.88 9.07 11.68
N LYS A 93 -11.29 10.14 12.36
CA LYS A 93 -12.07 11.23 11.76
C LYS A 93 -11.22 12.11 10.83
N GLN A 94 -9.90 12.04 10.93
CA GLN A 94 -8.97 12.88 10.16
C GLN A 94 -8.29 12.17 8.97
N ILE A 95 -8.34 10.82 8.91
CA ILE A 95 -7.80 10.05 7.78
C ILE A 95 -9.00 9.59 6.92
N ASP A 96 -9.05 10.03 5.65
CA ASP A 96 -10.08 9.65 4.68
C ASP A 96 -10.25 8.12 4.67
N GLU A 97 -11.50 7.64 4.79
CA GLU A 97 -11.88 6.22 4.75
C GLU A 97 -11.20 5.48 3.59
N ALA A 98 -11.04 6.17 2.48
CA ALA A 98 -10.42 5.58 1.32
C ALA A 98 -8.89 5.56 1.34
N ALA A 99 -8.24 6.46 2.06
CA ALA A 99 -6.81 6.33 2.32
C ALA A 99 -6.54 5.06 3.15
N ASN A 100 -7.44 4.74 4.09
CA ASN A 100 -7.38 3.47 4.82
C ASN A 100 -7.70 2.27 3.93
N THR A 101 -8.62 2.42 2.97
CA THR A 101 -8.92 1.36 2.01
C THR A 101 -7.68 0.98 1.19
N VAL A 102 -6.93 1.97 0.68
CA VAL A 102 -5.67 1.74 -0.05
C VAL A 102 -4.60 1.12 0.84
N GLU A 103 -4.41 1.65 2.05
CA GLU A 103 -3.43 1.14 3.01
C GLU A 103 -3.65 -0.35 3.32
N PHE A 104 -4.87 -0.71 3.72
CA PHE A 104 -5.18 -2.08 4.10
C PHE A 104 -5.13 -3.02 2.88
N TYR A 105 -5.56 -2.55 1.71
CA TYR A 105 -5.45 -3.34 0.49
C TYR A 105 -3.99 -3.65 0.14
N ILE A 106 -3.12 -2.63 0.07
CA ILE A 106 -1.70 -2.80 -0.26
C ILE A 106 -1.03 -3.73 0.73
N HIS A 107 -1.22 -3.52 2.03
CA HIS A 107 -0.54 -4.33 3.04
C HIS A 107 -1.11 -5.74 3.18
N ALA A 108 -2.39 -5.97 2.85
CA ALA A 108 -2.92 -7.33 2.71
C ALA A 108 -2.22 -8.05 1.56
N GLU A 109 -2.01 -7.38 0.42
CA GLU A 109 -1.27 -7.94 -0.71
C GLU A 109 0.23 -8.09 -0.40
N ASP A 110 0.85 -7.20 0.39
CA ASP A 110 2.24 -7.33 0.84
C ASP A 110 2.46 -8.61 1.67
N VAL A 111 1.49 -9.01 2.50
CA VAL A 111 1.55 -10.28 3.25
C VAL A 111 1.27 -11.46 2.33
N ARG A 112 0.20 -11.40 1.54
CA ARG A 112 -0.23 -12.53 0.69
C ARG A 112 0.81 -12.89 -0.35
N ARG A 113 1.30 -11.92 -1.10
CA ARG A 113 2.19 -12.13 -2.25
C ARG A 113 3.61 -12.51 -1.86
N ALA A 114 3.97 -12.31 -0.60
CA ALA A 114 5.23 -12.79 -0.05
C ALA A 114 5.21 -14.28 0.29
N GLN A 115 4.03 -14.93 0.29
CA GLN A 115 3.92 -16.37 0.55
C GLN A 115 4.13 -17.18 -0.75
N PRO A 116 4.71 -18.39 -0.67
CA PRO A 116 5.09 -19.18 -1.86
C PRO A 116 3.93 -19.54 -2.79
N ASP A 117 2.74 -19.81 -2.24
CA ASP A 117 1.58 -20.30 -3.01
C ASP A 117 0.53 -19.21 -3.28
N TRP A 118 0.96 -17.95 -3.34
CA TRP A 118 0.02 -16.86 -3.55
C TRP A 118 -0.56 -16.91 -4.97
N SER A 119 -1.86 -16.59 -5.05
CA SER A 119 -2.56 -16.38 -6.30
C SER A 119 -3.27 -15.02 -6.29
N ARG A 120 -3.39 -14.45 -7.48
CA ARG A 120 -4.08 -13.18 -7.68
C ARG A 120 -5.54 -13.30 -7.23
N ARG A 121 -6.00 -12.30 -6.48
CA ARG A 121 -7.41 -12.19 -6.09
C ARG A 121 -8.21 -11.49 -7.18
N GLU A 122 -9.34 -12.08 -7.53
CA GLU A 122 -10.38 -11.37 -8.26
C GLU A 122 -11.09 -10.38 -7.34
N LEU A 123 -11.14 -9.12 -7.73
CA LEU A 123 -11.81 -8.07 -7.00
C LEU A 123 -13.22 -7.89 -7.57
N ASP A 124 -14.17 -7.66 -6.67
CA ASP A 124 -15.50 -7.20 -7.07
C ASP A 124 -15.37 -5.87 -7.86
N PRO A 125 -16.14 -5.67 -8.96
CA PRO A 125 -16.03 -4.49 -9.80
C PRO A 125 -16.20 -3.15 -9.06
N VAL A 126 -17.10 -3.07 -8.08
CA VAL A 126 -17.32 -1.85 -7.28
C VAL A 126 -16.06 -1.53 -6.46
N PHE A 127 -15.44 -2.55 -5.88
CA PHE A 127 -14.18 -2.36 -5.16
C PHE A 127 -13.04 -1.98 -6.11
N ALA A 128 -12.95 -2.61 -7.27
CA ALA A 128 -11.95 -2.29 -8.29
C ALA A 128 -12.06 -0.82 -8.75
N ASP A 129 -13.27 -0.30 -8.96
CA ASP A 129 -13.51 1.10 -9.31
C ASP A 129 -13.12 2.07 -8.18
N VAL A 130 -13.33 1.69 -6.92
CA VAL A 130 -12.84 2.46 -5.76
C VAL A 130 -11.31 2.55 -5.78
N LEU A 131 -10.62 1.43 -6.03
CA LEU A 131 -9.15 1.43 -6.13
C LEU A 131 -8.67 2.24 -7.34
N TRP A 132 -9.36 2.17 -8.47
CA TRP A 132 -9.04 2.98 -9.65
C TRP A 132 -9.16 4.47 -9.36
N SER A 133 -10.29 4.92 -8.81
CA SER A 133 -10.49 6.34 -8.46
C SER A 133 -9.42 6.87 -7.50
N ARG A 134 -8.92 6.00 -6.60
CA ARG A 134 -7.84 6.37 -5.68
C ARG A 134 -6.48 6.40 -6.35
N THR A 135 -6.23 5.47 -7.26
CA THR A 135 -5.06 5.48 -8.13
C THR A 135 -5.02 6.78 -8.93
N GLU A 136 -6.12 7.19 -9.57
CA GLU A 136 -6.18 8.44 -10.35
C GLU A 136 -5.80 9.66 -9.51
N LYS A 137 -6.33 9.76 -8.29
CA LYS A 137 -6.08 10.88 -7.37
C LYS A 137 -4.65 10.93 -6.85
N THR A 138 -3.98 9.79 -6.75
CA THR A 138 -2.64 9.67 -6.13
C THR A 138 -1.52 9.37 -7.13
N ALA A 139 -1.85 9.08 -8.39
CA ALA A 139 -0.93 8.65 -9.44
C ALA A 139 0.26 9.61 -9.61
N ARG A 140 0.00 10.93 -9.62
CA ARG A 140 1.08 11.93 -9.76
C ARG A 140 2.04 11.98 -8.59
N MET A 141 1.54 11.75 -7.39
CA MET A 141 2.34 11.72 -6.19
C MET A 141 3.19 10.45 -6.14
N MET A 142 2.58 9.29 -6.44
CA MET A 142 3.27 7.99 -6.47
C MET A 142 4.27 7.88 -7.62
N GLY A 143 3.96 8.45 -8.79
CA GLY A 143 4.81 8.45 -9.98
C GLY A 143 5.83 9.59 -10.03
N ARG A 144 5.90 10.47 -9.03
CA ARG A 144 6.77 11.68 -9.08
C ARG A 144 8.26 11.38 -9.27
N ARG A 145 8.69 10.19 -8.85
CA ARG A 145 10.09 9.71 -8.96
C ARG A 145 10.33 8.85 -10.20
N ALA A 146 9.33 8.67 -11.07
CA ALA A 146 9.51 7.92 -12.30
C ALA A 146 10.56 8.62 -13.20
N PRO A 147 11.55 7.91 -13.73
CA PRO A 147 12.59 8.48 -14.60
C PRO A 147 12.14 8.68 -16.05
N VAL A 148 10.87 8.40 -16.34
CA VAL A 148 10.24 8.34 -17.66
C VAL A 148 8.83 8.92 -17.59
N GLY A 149 8.23 9.24 -18.74
CA GLY A 149 6.79 9.45 -18.80
C GLY A 149 6.07 8.18 -18.37
N LEU A 150 5.09 8.27 -17.48
CA LEU A 150 4.41 7.12 -16.91
C LEU A 150 2.89 7.28 -17.06
N VAL A 151 2.28 6.34 -17.77
CA VAL A 151 0.82 6.25 -17.95
C VAL A 151 0.34 4.94 -17.35
N LEU A 152 -0.68 5.00 -16.49
CA LEU A 152 -1.39 3.83 -15.99
C LEU A 152 -2.67 3.65 -16.80
N ARG A 153 -2.94 2.44 -17.27
CA ARG A 153 -4.04 2.12 -18.18
C ARG A 153 -4.82 0.90 -17.72
N ARG A 154 -6.14 1.01 -17.65
CA ARG A 154 -7.05 -0.12 -17.47
C ARG A 154 -7.28 -0.87 -18.80
N PRO A 155 -7.64 -2.16 -18.78
CA PRO A 155 -7.95 -2.93 -19.98
C PRO A 155 -9.10 -2.32 -20.80
N ASP A 156 -10.06 -1.68 -20.14
CA ASP A 156 -11.19 -0.96 -20.76
C ASP A 156 -10.78 0.37 -21.44
N GLY A 157 -9.51 0.76 -21.36
CA GLY A 157 -8.97 1.95 -22.00
C GLY A 157 -8.97 3.22 -21.15
N GLN A 158 -9.49 3.20 -19.92
CA GLN A 158 -9.32 4.33 -19.01
C GLN A 158 -7.83 4.53 -18.66
N THR A 159 -7.37 5.78 -18.59
CA THR A 159 -5.96 6.09 -18.36
C THR A 159 -5.77 7.23 -17.36
N VAL A 160 -4.63 7.22 -16.67
CA VAL A 160 -4.13 8.36 -15.89
C VAL A 160 -2.64 8.55 -16.10
N VAL A 161 -2.22 9.81 -16.30
CA VAL A 161 -0.81 10.20 -16.40
C VAL A 161 -0.22 10.36 -15.00
N ALA A 162 0.57 9.38 -14.57
CA ALA A 162 1.27 9.36 -13.28
C ALA A 162 2.55 10.21 -13.31
N HIS A 163 3.24 10.29 -14.45
CA HIS A 163 4.40 11.17 -14.61
C HIS A 163 4.46 11.73 -16.03
N LYS A 164 4.76 13.02 -16.18
CA LYS A 164 4.96 13.64 -17.49
C LYS A 164 6.44 13.54 -17.85
N GLY A 165 6.76 12.99 -19.01
CA GLY A 165 8.15 12.87 -19.47
C GLY A 165 8.24 12.13 -20.80
N ALA A 166 9.46 12.00 -21.32
CA ALA A 166 9.78 11.21 -22.49
C ALA A 166 11.12 10.47 -22.25
N PRO A 167 11.30 9.24 -22.76
CA PRO A 167 10.29 8.38 -23.40
C PRO A 167 9.14 8.02 -22.45
N VAL A 168 8.01 7.57 -23.00
CA VAL A 168 6.80 7.19 -22.24
C VAL A 168 6.73 5.68 -22.09
N VAL A 169 6.37 5.22 -20.90
CA VAL A 169 5.97 3.84 -20.61
C VAL A 169 4.51 3.81 -20.20
N THR A 170 3.75 2.93 -20.84
CA THR A 170 2.36 2.62 -20.49
C THR A 170 2.30 1.32 -19.72
N VAL A 171 1.70 1.36 -18.53
CA VAL A 171 1.49 0.21 -17.65
C VAL A 171 0.02 -0.17 -17.73
N THR A 172 -0.29 -1.36 -18.23
CA THR A 172 -1.66 -1.84 -18.41
C THR A 172 -1.97 -2.96 -17.41
N GLY A 173 -3.10 -2.88 -16.71
CA GLY A 173 -3.52 -3.91 -15.75
C GLY A 173 -4.81 -3.56 -15.02
N GLU A 174 -5.31 -4.49 -14.20
CA GLU A 174 -6.50 -4.22 -13.38
C GLU A 174 -6.21 -3.16 -12.31
N PRO A 175 -7.23 -2.43 -11.82
CA PRO A 175 -7.05 -1.34 -10.86
C PRO A 175 -6.18 -1.67 -9.64
N GLY A 176 -6.33 -2.85 -9.06
CA GLY A 176 -5.52 -3.29 -7.93
C GLY A 176 -4.04 -3.51 -8.27
N GLU A 177 -3.75 -4.00 -9.47
CA GLU A 177 -2.37 -4.22 -9.94
C GLU A 177 -1.69 -2.89 -10.29
N LEU A 178 -2.42 -1.97 -10.92
CA LEU A 178 -1.92 -0.62 -11.20
C LEU A 178 -1.62 0.16 -9.91
N LEU A 179 -2.47 0.02 -8.90
CA LEU A 179 -2.23 0.60 -7.58
C LEU A 179 -0.97 0.03 -6.94
N LEU A 180 -0.79 -1.30 -6.93
CA LEU A 180 0.41 -1.96 -6.40
C LEU A 180 1.66 -1.52 -7.15
N PHE A 181 1.62 -1.49 -8.48
CA PHE A 181 2.72 -1.03 -9.31
C PHE A 181 3.12 0.41 -8.96
N ALA A 182 2.14 1.33 -8.92
CA ALA A 182 2.38 2.72 -8.57
C ALA A 182 2.87 2.90 -7.13
N ALA A 183 2.45 2.03 -6.21
CA ALA A 183 2.90 2.00 -4.84
C ALA A 183 4.30 1.37 -4.65
N GLY A 184 5.04 1.06 -5.72
CA GLY A 184 6.41 0.54 -5.64
C GLY A 184 6.50 -0.99 -5.52
N ARG A 185 5.41 -1.74 -5.71
CA ARG A 185 5.42 -3.22 -5.74
C ARG A 185 5.55 -3.71 -7.19
N GLN A 186 6.45 -3.09 -7.94
CA GLN A 186 6.56 -3.29 -9.40
C GLN A 186 6.82 -4.76 -9.77
N ASP A 187 7.68 -5.45 -9.00
CA ASP A 187 8.02 -6.86 -9.23
C ASP A 187 6.88 -7.84 -8.91
N ALA A 188 6.01 -7.45 -7.99
CA ALA A 188 4.89 -8.28 -7.54
C ALA A 188 3.59 -7.98 -8.28
N ALA A 189 3.47 -6.82 -8.93
CA ALA A 189 2.31 -6.42 -9.71
C ALA A 189 2.19 -7.23 -11.01
N ARG A 190 0.96 -7.63 -11.37
CA ARG A 190 0.66 -8.33 -12.62
C ARG A 190 0.17 -7.31 -13.65
N VAL A 191 1.11 -6.70 -14.36
CA VAL A 191 0.88 -5.66 -15.36
C VAL A 191 1.64 -5.95 -16.65
N GLU A 192 1.13 -5.42 -17.75
CA GLU A 192 1.82 -5.37 -19.04
C GLU A 192 2.51 -4.01 -19.19
N LEU A 193 3.74 -4.00 -19.69
CA LEU A 193 4.53 -2.80 -19.88
C LEU A 193 4.79 -2.58 -21.37
N ASP A 194 4.49 -1.38 -21.85
CA ASP A 194 4.71 -0.95 -23.22
C ASP A 194 5.57 0.32 -23.26
N GLY A 195 6.65 0.30 -24.03
CA GLY A 195 7.62 1.39 -24.16
C GLY A 195 9.00 0.92 -24.61
N ASP A 196 9.91 1.86 -24.87
CA ASP A 196 11.29 1.53 -25.26
C ASP A 196 12.01 0.72 -24.18
N GLN A 197 12.86 -0.25 -24.57
CA GLN A 197 13.54 -1.15 -23.63
C GLN A 197 14.34 -0.42 -22.54
N ASP A 198 15.06 0.65 -22.92
CA ASP A 198 15.81 1.48 -21.96
C ASP A 198 14.88 2.24 -21.00
N ALA A 199 13.67 2.59 -21.44
CA ALA A 199 12.66 3.22 -20.59
C ALA A 199 12.09 2.21 -19.58
N LEU A 200 11.80 0.99 -20.05
CA LEU A 200 11.33 -0.11 -19.21
C LEU A 200 12.34 -0.49 -18.12
N ALA A 201 13.61 -0.63 -18.49
CA ALA A 201 14.68 -0.96 -17.55
C ALA A 201 14.83 0.11 -16.45
N ARG A 202 14.86 1.39 -16.84
CA ARG A 202 14.94 2.50 -15.87
C ARG A 202 13.73 2.56 -14.95
N LEU A 203 12.53 2.35 -15.49
CA LEU A 203 11.30 2.34 -14.69
C LEU A 203 11.31 1.21 -13.68
N HIS A 204 11.73 0.00 -14.08
CA HIS A 204 11.76 -1.18 -13.21
C HIS A 204 12.63 -0.99 -11.97
N THR A 205 13.77 -0.30 -12.10
CA THR A 205 14.68 -0.02 -10.97
C THR A 205 14.30 1.22 -10.14
N ALA A 206 13.26 1.96 -10.53
CA ALA A 206 12.90 3.20 -9.86
C ALA A 206 12.13 2.93 -8.57
N GLU A 207 12.41 3.68 -7.50
CA GLU A 207 11.62 3.63 -6.28
C GLU A 207 10.35 4.49 -6.42
N LEU A 208 9.27 3.87 -6.90
CA LEU A 208 7.93 4.47 -6.93
C LEU A 208 7.26 4.43 -5.55
N GLY A 209 6.14 5.15 -5.41
CA GLY A 209 5.32 5.17 -4.20
C GLY A 209 5.40 6.49 -3.42
N LEU A 210 5.00 6.44 -2.15
CA LEU A 210 4.92 7.60 -1.27
C LEU A 210 6.28 7.96 -0.67
#